data_AF-A0A524G3N0-F1
#
_entry.id   AF-A0A524G3N0-F1
#
_cell.length_a   1.000
_cell.length_b   1.000
_cell.length_c   1.000
_cell.angle_alpha   90.00
_cell.angle_beta   90.00
_cell.angle_gamma   90.00
#
_symmetry.space_group_name_H-M   'P 1'
#
loop_
_entity.id
_entity.type
_entity.pdbx_description
1 polymer ?
#
loop_
_entity_poly.entity_id
_entity_poly.type
_entity_poly.pdbx_seq_one_letter_code
_entity_poly.pdbx_strand_id
1 'polypeptide(L)'
;MIEEPKNVLEQIGNDPNYLLIIAGAIIWFIGFYIGILGGLFLSTGFVLVCFASALNAVRRAVEAAWPGLLIGGLIQVIGYYLTWLPFIGTLLIVVGGVVIMYFAIPLAIQRGELPIITHLQKLIESQKKPGKKPDTKGQSPDKLDKEPE
;
A
#
# COMPACT_ATOMS: atom_id res chain seq x y z
N MET A 1 8.20 15.98 -21.17
CA MET A 1 7.93 14.54 -21.34
C MET A 1 7.03 14.15 -20.19
N ILE A 2 5.74 13.96 -20.45
CA ILE A 2 4.80 13.49 -19.43
C ILE A 2 5.08 11.99 -19.36
N GLU A 3 5.83 11.55 -18.36
CA GLU A 3 6.01 10.12 -18.10
C GLU A 3 4.61 9.56 -17.82
N GLU A 4 4.05 8.86 -18.81
CA GLU A 4 2.77 8.17 -18.61
C GLU A 4 2.91 7.26 -17.40
N PRO A 5 1.99 7.34 -16.42
CA PRO A 5 2.05 6.48 -15.26
C PRO A 5 2.02 5.05 -15.76
N LYS A 6 3.12 4.31 -15.57
CA LYS A 6 3.27 2.91 -16.01
C LYS A 6 1.97 2.17 -15.74
N ASN A 7 1.40 1.61 -16.80
CA ASN A 7 0.07 1.01 -16.76
C ASN A 7 0.04 -0.04 -15.63
N VAL A 8 -0.91 0.09 -14.69
CA VAL A 8 -0.92 -0.64 -13.42
C VAL A 8 -0.87 -2.16 -13.61
N LEU A 9 -1.53 -2.64 -14.66
CA LEU A 9 -1.54 -4.06 -15.04
C LEU A 9 -0.22 -4.51 -15.69
N GLU A 10 0.45 -3.62 -16.41
CA GLU A 10 1.74 -3.89 -17.04
C GLU A 10 2.85 -4.04 -16.00
N GLN A 11 2.75 -3.33 -14.86
CA GLN A 11 3.66 -3.53 -13.72
C GLN A 11 3.55 -4.95 -13.14
N ILE A 12 2.33 -5.49 -13.04
CA ILE A 12 2.09 -6.86 -12.56
C ILE A 12 2.65 -7.89 -13.55
N GLY A 13 2.43 -7.68 -14.86
CA GLY A 13 2.92 -8.58 -15.91
C GLY A 13 4.45 -8.67 -16.00
N ASN A 14 5.15 -7.61 -15.61
CA ASN A 14 6.61 -7.57 -15.58
C ASN A 14 7.21 -8.04 -14.23
N ASP A 15 6.40 -8.50 -13.28
CA ASP A 15 6.90 -8.95 -12.00
C ASP A 15 7.63 -10.31 -12.11
N PRO A 16 8.80 -10.48 -11.48
CA PRO A 16 9.48 -11.78 -11.44
C PRO A 16 8.60 -12.90 -10.89
N ASN A 17 7.65 -12.58 -10.00
CA ASN A 17 6.74 -13.53 -9.38
C ASN A 17 5.37 -13.57 -10.08
N TYR A 18 5.25 -13.04 -11.30
CA TYR A 18 3.98 -12.99 -12.04
C TYR A 18 3.30 -14.37 -12.15
N LEU A 19 4.07 -15.43 -12.40
CA LEU A 19 3.54 -16.80 -12.46
C LEU A 19 2.93 -17.25 -11.13
N LEU A 20 3.55 -16.91 -10.00
CA LEU A 20 3.03 -17.21 -8.66
C LEU A 20 1.76 -16.41 -8.36
N ILE A 21 1.72 -15.15 -8.78
CA ILE A 21 0.53 -14.29 -8.66
C ILE A 21 -0.63 -14.88 -9.47
N ILE A 22 -0.41 -15.27 -10.72
CA ILE A 22 -1.44 -15.91 -11.55
C ILE A 22 -1.89 -17.23 -10.94
N ALA A 23 -0.96 -18.08 -10.49
CA ALA A 23 -1.31 -19.36 -9.88
C ALA A 23 -2.20 -19.14 -8.64
N GLY A 24 -1.85 -18.18 -7.78
CA GLY A 24 -2.66 -17.80 -6.64
C GLY A 24 -4.03 -17.25 -7.04
N ALA A 25 -4.10 -16.40 -8.06
CA ALA A 25 -5.35 -15.88 -8.59
C ALA A 25 -6.27 -16.98 -9.14
N ILE A 26 -5.72 -17.97 -9.86
CA ILE A 26 -6.48 -19.11 -10.38
C ILE A 26 -7.02 -19.96 -9.23
N ILE A 27 -6.17 -20.31 -8.25
CA ILE A 27 -6.59 -21.09 -7.07
C ILE A 27 -7.68 -20.34 -6.30
N TRP A 28 -7.53 -19.03 -6.14
CA TRP A 28 -8.52 -18.17 -5.49
C TRP A 28 -9.84 -18.17 -6.28
N PHE A 29 -9.80 -17.97 -7.60
CA PHE A 29 -10.99 -18.00 -8.45
C PHE A 29 -11.73 -19.34 -8.38
N ILE A 30 -11.01 -20.45 -8.47
CA ILE A 30 -11.56 -21.80 -8.36
C ILE A 30 -12.23 -22.01 -6.99
N GLY A 31 -11.68 -21.42 -5.92
CA GLY A 31 -12.23 -21.50 -4.58
C GLY A 31 -13.67 -21.00 -4.44
N PHE A 32 -14.15 -20.13 -5.33
CA PHE A 32 -15.55 -19.69 -5.34
C PHE A 32 -16.54 -20.75 -5.86
N TYR A 33 -16.04 -21.75 -6.60
CA TYR A 33 -16.87 -22.78 -7.24
C TYR A 33 -16.74 -24.15 -6.59
N ILE A 34 -15.69 -24.37 -5.81
CA ILE A 34 -15.54 -25.59 -5.02
C ILE A 34 -16.39 -25.44 -3.75
N GLY A 35 -17.37 -26.30 -3.53
CA GLY A 35 -18.32 -26.20 -2.42
C GLY A 35 -17.68 -26.26 -1.02
N ILE A 36 -17.64 -27.43 -0.39
CA ILE A 36 -17.18 -27.57 1.01
C ILE A 36 -15.69 -27.21 1.18
N LEU A 37 -14.86 -27.50 0.17
CA LEU A 37 -13.43 -27.18 0.19
C LEU A 37 -13.12 -25.75 -0.30
N GLY A 38 -14.14 -24.97 -0.68
CA GLY A 38 -13.96 -23.62 -1.25
C GLY A 38 -13.16 -22.70 -0.34
N GLY A 39 -13.46 -22.68 0.95
CA GLY A 39 -12.72 -21.86 1.92
C GLY A 39 -11.21 -22.13 1.95
N LEU A 40 -10.79 -23.39 1.74
CA LEU A 40 -9.39 -23.74 1.67
C LEU A 40 -8.73 -23.16 0.41
N PHE A 41 -9.35 -23.33 -0.76
CA PHE A 41 -8.85 -22.76 -2.01
C PHE A 41 -8.87 -21.22 -2.02
N LEU A 42 -9.92 -20.59 -1.49
CA LEU A 42 -10.01 -19.13 -1.35
C LEU A 42 -8.84 -18.60 -0.52
N SER A 43 -8.60 -19.20 0.65
CA SER A 43 -7.52 -18.76 1.56
C SER A 43 -6.13 -19.09 1.01
N THR A 44 -5.92 -20.29 0.45
CA THR A 44 -4.63 -20.66 -0.15
C THR A 44 -4.27 -19.78 -1.33
N GLY A 45 -5.22 -19.54 -2.24
CA GLY A 45 -5.01 -18.67 -3.40
C GLY A 45 -4.71 -17.23 -2.98
N PHE A 46 -5.50 -16.70 -2.04
CA PHE A 46 -5.27 -15.38 -1.45
C PHE A 46 -3.87 -15.25 -0.83
N VAL A 47 -3.50 -16.17 0.06
CA VAL A 47 -2.19 -16.15 0.74
C VAL A 47 -1.06 -16.27 -0.28
N LEU A 48 -1.21 -17.07 -1.32
CA LEU A 48 -0.19 -17.21 -2.37
C LEU A 48 0.03 -15.90 -3.13
N VAL A 49 -1.04 -15.18 -3.48
CA VAL A 49 -0.95 -13.84 -4.08
C VAL A 49 -0.27 -12.86 -3.13
N CYS A 50 -0.62 -12.89 -1.84
CA CYS A 50 0.01 -12.03 -0.84
C CYS A 50 1.50 -12.32 -0.70
N PHE A 51 1.88 -13.60 -0.60
CA PHE A 51 3.26 -14.04 -0.48
C PHE A 51 4.09 -13.64 -1.71
N ALA A 52 3.57 -13.89 -2.91
CA ALA A 52 4.23 -13.51 -4.15
C ALA A 52 4.43 -11.98 -4.28
N SER A 53 3.45 -11.21 -3.81
CA SER A 53 3.51 -9.74 -3.77
C SER A 53 4.50 -9.23 -2.72
N ALA A 54 4.66 -9.93 -1.60
CA ALA A 54 5.60 -9.58 -0.54
C ALA A 54 7.06 -9.81 -0.93
N LEU A 55 7.37 -10.88 -1.68
CA LEU A 55 8.74 -11.25 -2.04
C LEU A 55 9.52 -10.14 -2.77
N ASN A 56 8.84 -9.32 -3.58
CA ASN A 56 9.44 -8.20 -4.31
C ASN A 56 9.01 -6.83 -3.77
N ALA A 57 8.37 -6.78 -2.60
CA ALA A 57 7.78 -5.57 -2.05
C ALA A 57 8.77 -4.42 -1.90
N VAL A 58 9.99 -4.69 -1.44
CA VAL A 58 11.01 -3.66 -1.15
C VAL A 58 11.54 -2.98 -2.42
N ARG A 59 11.43 -3.62 -3.58
CA ARG A 59 11.98 -3.10 -4.86
C ARG A 59 10.99 -2.26 -5.67
N ARG A 60 9.71 -2.20 -5.27
CA ARG A 60 8.65 -1.52 -6.04
C ARG A 60 8.52 -0.05 -5.65
N ALA A 61 8.34 0.82 -6.64
CA ALA A 61 8.12 2.25 -6.42
C ALA A 61 6.72 2.51 -5.84
N VAL A 62 6.64 3.20 -4.71
CA VAL A 62 5.39 3.45 -3.96
C VAL A 62 4.52 4.52 -4.61
N GLU A 63 5.08 5.36 -5.47
CA GLU A 63 4.36 6.47 -6.10
C GLU A 63 3.16 6.01 -6.94
N ALA A 64 3.26 4.84 -7.58
CA ALA A 64 2.16 4.23 -8.34
C ALA A 64 1.19 3.41 -7.48
N ALA A 65 1.46 3.23 -6.17
CA ALA A 65 0.64 2.37 -5.32
C ALA A 65 -0.77 2.93 -5.09
N TRP A 66 -0.91 4.25 -4.97
CA TRP A 66 -2.21 4.90 -4.80
C TRP A 66 -3.13 4.74 -6.03
N PRO A 67 -2.68 5.06 -7.26
CA PRO A 67 -3.43 4.74 -8.47
C PRO A 67 -3.77 3.25 -8.59
N GLY A 68 -2.81 2.37 -8.29
CA GLY A 68 -3.02 0.92 -8.36
C GLY A 68 -4.10 0.43 -7.41
N LEU A 69 -4.09 0.90 -6.15
CA LEU A 69 -5.13 0.59 -5.16
C LEU A 69 -6.52 1.07 -5.58
N LEU A 70 -6.61 2.29 -6.12
CA LEU A 70 -7.89 2.86 -6.57
C LEU A 70 -8.45 2.08 -7.77
N ILE A 71 -7.60 1.73 -8.74
CA ILE A 71 -8.01 0.93 -9.90
C ILE A 71 -8.43 -0.48 -9.46
N GLY A 72 -7.64 -1.14 -8.62
CA GLY A 72 -7.97 -2.45 -8.08
C GLY A 72 -9.29 -2.45 -7.30
N GLY A 73 -9.48 -1.45 -6.44
CA GLY A 73 -10.72 -1.22 -5.69
C GLY A 73 -11.92 -1.00 -6.60
N LEU A 74 -11.78 -0.17 -7.63
CA LEU A 74 -12.84 0.07 -8.61
C LEU A 74 -13.21 -1.20 -9.37
N ILE A 75 -12.21 -1.97 -9.86
CA ILE A 75 -12.44 -3.26 -10.53
C ILE A 75 -13.19 -4.22 -9.61
N GLN A 76 -12.81 -4.30 -8.34
CA GLN A 76 -13.45 -5.18 -7.38
C GLN A 76 -14.90 -4.75 -7.09
N VAL A 77 -15.16 -3.45 -6.93
CA VAL A 77 -16.52 -2.91 -6.75
C VAL A 77 -17.39 -3.21 -7.98
N ILE A 78 -16.87 -2.98 -9.19
CA ILE A 78 -17.57 -3.34 -10.44
C ILE A 78 -17.85 -4.85 -10.47
N GLY A 79 -16.90 -5.69 -10.07
CA GLY A 79 -17.10 -7.14 -9.96
C GLY A 79 -18.22 -7.53 -9.00
N TYR A 80 -18.33 -6.87 -7.85
CA TYR A 80 -19.46 -7.06 -6.92
C TYR A 80 -20.80 -6.68 -7.56
N TYR A 81 -20.87 -5.56 -8.28
CA TYR A 81 -22.11 -5.19 -8.99
C TYR A 81 -22.43 -6.12 -10.16
N LEU A 82 -21.43 -6.80 -10.73
CA LEU A 82 -21.59 -7.77 -11.83
C LEU A 82 -21.66 -9.22 -11.35
N THR A 83 -21.80 -9.48 -10.05
CA THR A 83 -21.87 -10.86 -9.50
C THR A 83 -23.11 -11.62 -9.97
N TRP A 84 -24.13 -10.93 -10.49
CA TRP A 84 -25.27 -11.55 -11.17
C TRP A 84 -24.89 -12.23 -12.49
N LEU A 85 -23.80 -11.82 -13.14
CA LEU A 85 -23.21 -12.52 -14.27
C LEU A 85 -22.30 -13.63 -13.75
N PRO A 86 -22.60 -14.91 -14.05
CA PRO A 86 -21.75 -16.01 -13.62
C PRO A 86 -20.35 -15.86 -14.24
N PHE A 87 -19.32 -16.21 -13.47
CA PHE A 87 -17.90 -16.12 -13.84
C PHE A 87 -17.32 -14.71 -13.96
N ILE A 88 -18.00 -13.77 -14.62
CA ILE A 88 -17.46 -12.42 -14.88
C ILE A 88 -17.31 -11.62 -13.58
N GLY A 89 -18.35 -11.58 -12.74
CA GLY A 89 -18.29 -10.85 -11.47
C GLY A 89 -17.18 -11.38 -10.56
N THR A 90 -17.12 -12.70 -10.39
CA THR A 90 -16.09 -13.38 -9.59
C THR A 90 -14.68 -13.14 -10.14
N LEU A 91 -14.50 -13.16 -11.47
CA LEU A 91 -13.21 -12.90 -12.10
C LEU A 91 -12.74 -11.48 -11.80
N LEU A 92 -13.61 -10.49 -11.95
CA LEU A 92 -13.32 -9.11 -11.62
C LEU A 92 -13.01 -8.91 -10.14
N ILE A 93 -13.72 -9.59 -9.24
CA ILE A 93 -13.42 -9.55 -7.80
C ILE A 93 -12.00 -10.06 -7.53
N VAL A 94 -11.62 -11.20 -8.12
CA VAL A 94 -10.27 -11.77 -7.95
C VAL A 94 -9.21 -10.87 -8.56
N VAL A 95 -9.41 -10.38 -9.79
CA VAL A 95 -8.47 -9.47 -10.46
C VAL A 95 -8.29 -8.18 -9.65
N GLY A 96 -9.38 -7.57 -9.22
CA GLY A 96 -9.36 -6.39 -8.36
C GLY A 96 -8.62 -6.66 -7.05
N GLY A 97 -8.91 -7.79 -6.40
CA GLY A 97 -8.23 -8.22 -5.18
C GLY A 97 -6.73 -8.44 -5.38
N VAL A 98 -6.30 -9.05 -6.48
CA VAL A 98 -4.89 -9.24 -6.83
C VAL A 98 -4.19 -7.90 -7.01
N VAL A 99 -4.80 -6.97 -7.76
CA VAL A 99 -4.26 -5.63 -7.96
C VAL A 99 -4.13 -4.90 -6.62
N ILE A 100 -5.15 -4.95 -5.77
CA ILE A 100 -5.09 -4.35 -4.44
C ILE A 100 -3.93 -4.93 -3.64
N MET A 101 -3.82 -6.26 -3.54
CA MET A 101 -2.75 -6.91 -2.76
C MET A 101 -1.36 -6.59 -3.32
N TYR A 102 -1.23 -6.54 -4.63
CA TYR A 102 0.03 -6.24 -5.32
C TYR A 102 0.58 -4.86 -4.95
N PHE A 103 -0.28 -3.86 -4.73
CA PHE A 103 0.13 -2.51 -4.35
C PHE A 103 0.03 -2.23 -2.84
N ALA A 104 -0.95 -2.82 -2.15
CA ALA A 104 -1.15 -2.67 -0.70
C ALA A 104 0.01 -3.24 0.10
N ILE A 105 0.50 -4.44 -0.27
CA ILE A 105 1.52 -5.15 0.51
C ILE A 105 2.86 -4.41 0.48
N PRO A 106 3.41 -4.01 -0.69
CA PRO A 106 4.58 -3.15 -0.73
C PRO A 106 4.41 -1.83 0.01
N LEU A 107 3.24 -1.19 -0.13
CA LEU A 107 2.94 0.04 0.59
C LEU A 107 2.96 -0.16 2.11
N ALA A 108 2.34 -1.24 2.60
CA ALA A 108 2.29 -1.59 4.02
C ALA A 108 3.66 -1.97 4.58
N ILE A 109 4.48 -2.70 3.82
CA ILE A 109 5.84 -3.07 4.23
C ILE A 109 6.75 -1.83 4.26
N GLN A 110 6.76 -1.03 3.18
CA GLN A 110 7.65 0.12 3.07
C GLN A 110 7.25 1.29 3.99
N ARG A 111 5.94 1.51 4.21
CA ARG A 111 5.45 2.52 5.19
C ARG A 111 5.32 1.99 6.62
N GLY A 112 5.39 0.68 6.80
CA GLY A 112 5.52 0.05 8.11
C GLY A 112 6.86 0.36 8.76
N GLU A 113 7.91 0.64 7.97
CA GLU A 113 9.27 0.87 8.47
C GLU A 113 9.67 2.36 8.64
N LEU A 114 8.98 3.37 8.07
CA LEU A 114 9.40 4.80 8.15
C LEU A 114 8.20 5.78 7.98
N PRO A 115 8.28 7.09 8.32
CA PRO A 115 8.60 7.83 9.55
C PRO A 115 7.33 8.50 10.15
N ILE A 116 6.13 7.99 9.87
CA ILE A 116 4.89 8.55 10.42
C ILE A 116 4.73 8.17 11.89
N ILE A 117 5.24 7.00 12.29
CA ILE A 117 5.32 6.61 13.70
C ILE A 117 6.29 7.53 14.46
N THR A 118 7.39 7.99 13.85
CA THR A 118 8.29 8.96 14.49
C THR A 118 7.68 10.35 14.58
N HIS A 119 6.88 10.79 13.62
CA HIS A 119 6.12 12.05 13.74
C HIS A 119 4.98 11.95 14.75
N LEU A 120 4.23 10.85 14.78
CA LEU A 120 3.22 10.59 15.80
C LEU A 120 3.83 10.38 17.19
N GLN A 121 4.97 9.69 17.30
CA GLN A 121 5.73 9.59 18.56
C GLN A 121 6.23 10.95 19.01
N LYS A 122 6.76 11.80 18.12
CA LYS A 122 7.15 13.17 18.47
C LYS A 122 5.95 14.03 18.89
N LEU A 123 4.77 13.87 18.27
CA LEU A 123 3.55 14.54 18.72
C LEU A 123 3.02 13.99 20.04
N ILE A 124 3.12 12.68 20.28
CA ILE A 124 2.69 12.04 21.53
C ILE A 124 3.67 12.37 22.67
N GLU A 125 4.98 12.46 22.40
CA GLU A 125 6.00 12.92 23.35
C GLU A 125 5.89 14.43 23.62
N SER A 126 5.54 15.24 22.63
CA SER A 126 5.32 16.68 22.86
C SER A 126 4.06 16.95 23.69
N GLN A 127 3.03 16.10 23.58
CA GLN A 127 1.85 16.18 24.45
C GLN A 127 2.06 15.52 25.84
N LYS A 128 3.01 14.60 26.00
CA LYS A 128 3.37 13.99 27.30
C LYS A 128 4.29 14.84 28.17
N LYS A 129 4.71 16.04 27.74
CA LYS A 129 5.40 17.01 28.61
C LYS A 129 4.43 18.08 29.14
N PRO A 130 3.73 17.86 30.26
CA PRO A 130 3.18 18.95 31.01
C PRO A 130 4.31 19.65 31.78
N GLY A 131 4.57 20.91 31.43
CA GLY A 131 5.14 21.89 32.37
C GLY A 131 6.66 22.06 32.38
N LYS A 132 7.19 22.83 31.44
CA LYS A 132 8.00 24.01 31.79
C LYS A 132 7.52 25.19 30.96
N LYS A 133 6.92 26.16 31.64
CA LYS A 133 6.39 27.41 31.07
C LYS A 133 7.51 28.18 30.34
N PRO A 134 7.13 29.00 29.34
CA PRO A 134 8.03 29.95 28.68
C PRO A 134 8.19 31.20 29.56
N ASP A 135 9.43 31.64 29.78
CA ASP A 135 9.68 33.04 30.14
C ASP A 135 10.27 33.75 28.92
N THR A 136 9.45 34.58 28.29
CA THR A 136 9.87 35.61 27.36
C THR A 136 9.89 36.93 28.12
N LYS A 137 11.06 37.59 28.17
CA LYS A 137 11.35 39.05 28.29
C LYS A 137 12.75 39.19 28.94
N GLY A 138 13.76 39.82 28.37
CA GLY A 138 13.96 40.58 27.16
C GLY A 138 15.25 41.40 27.33
N GLN A 139 16.03 41.64 26.27
CA GLN A 139 16.73 42.91 26.03
C GLN A 139 17.44 42.90 24.67
N SER A 140 17.39 44.07 24.04
CA SER A 140 17.62 44.41 22.64
C SER A 140 19.01 44.13 22.06
N PRO A 141 19.13 44.04 20.73
CA PRO A 141 20.39 44.07 20.01
C PRO A 141 20.77 45.52 19.72
N ASP A 142 21.77 46.06 20.42
CA ASP A 142 22.49 47.23 19.93
C ASP A 142 23.87 47.33 20.57
N LYS A 143 24.91 47.00 19.79
CA LYS A 143 26.11 47.84 19.62
C LYS A 143 27.11 47.18 18.68
N LEU A 144 27.20 47.82 17.52
CA LEU A 144 28.30 47.84 16.57
C LEU A 144 29.61 48.33 17.23
N ASP A 145 30.72 47.86 16.69
CA ASP A 145 32.08 48.45 16.63
C ASP A 145 32.86 48.77 17.92
N LYS A 146 33.98 48.05 18.14
CA LYS A 146 35.34 48.54 17.81
C LYS A 146 36.43 47.47 18.00
N GLU A 147 37.44 47.60 17.15
CA GLU A 147 38.65 46.80 16.87
C GLU A 147 39.62 46.50 18.04
N PRO A 148 40.63 45.63 17.81
CA PRO A 148 41.56 45.10 18.81
C PRO A 148 42.82 45.97 18.99
N GLU A 149 43.44 45.88 20.18
CA GLU A 149 44.88 46.11 20.42
C GLU A 149 45.42 45.02 21.35
#